data_AF-A0A377B873-F1
#
_entry.id   AF-A0A377B873-F1
#
_cell.length_a   1.000
_cell.length_b   1.000
_cell.length_c   1.000
_cell.angle_alpha   90.00
_cell.angle_beta   90.00
_cell.angle_gamma   90.00
#
_symmetry.space_group_name_H-M   'P 1'
#
loop_
_entity.id
_entity.type
_entity.pdbx_description
1 polymer ?
#
loop_
_entity_poly.entity_id
_entity_poly.type
_entity_poly.pdbx_seq_one_letter_code
_entity_poly.pdbx_strand_id
1 'polypeptide(L)' 'MVHQELNLVLQRSVMDNMWLGRYPTKGMFVDQDKMYRETKAIFDELDIDIDPRARVGTLSVSQMQMIEIAKSVFL' A
#
# COMPACT_ATOMS: atom_id res chain seq x y z
N MET A 1 10.91 -23.86 4.46
CA MET A 1 10.56 -22.49 4.03
C MET A 1 10.43 -21.66 5.28
N VAL A 2 11.20 -20.57 5.39
CA VAL A 2 10.97 -19.56 6.43
C VAL A 2 9.78 -18.74 5.94
N HIS A 3 8.60 -18.93 6.55
CA HIS A 3 7.47 -18.04 6.31
C HIS A 3 7.76 -16.76 7.09
N GLN A 4 8.13 -15.68 6.39
CA GLN A 4 8.07 -14.35 6.99
C GLN A 4 6.60 -13.95 7.11
N GLU A 5 6.16 -13.55 8.29
CA GLU A 5 4.79 -13.08 8.52
C GLU A 5 4.65 -11.67 7.94
N LEU A 6 4.39 -11.58 6.63
CA LEU A 6 4.02 -10.33 5.97
C LEU A 6 2.65 -9.89 6.49
N ASN A 7 2.57 -8.70 7.07
CA ASN A 7 1.33 -8.14 7.63
C ASN A 7 0.51 -7.39 6.56
N LEU A 8 0.38 -8.01 5.39
CA LEU A 8 -0.37 -7.46 4.27
C LEU A 8 -1.61 -8.30 3.95
N VAL A 9 -2.71 -7.61 3.67
CA VAL A 9 -3.96 -8.20 3.19
C VAL A 9 -3.84 -8.46 1.68
N LEU A 10 -3.42 -9.67 1.32
CA LEU A 10 -3.12 -10.08 -0.06
C LEU A 10 -4.28 -9.86 -1.05
N GLN A 11 -5.53 -9.93 -0.57
CA GLN A 11 -6.72 -9.78 -1.40
C GLN A 11 -7.01 -8.32 -1.79
N ARG A 12 -6.35 -7.35 -1.14
CA ARG A 12 -6.59 -5.91 -1.29
C ARG A 12 -5.52 -5.25 -2.15
N SER A 13 -5.80 -4.01 -2.56
CA SER A 13 -4.83 -3.22 -3.30
C SER A 13 -3.66 -2.79 -2.42
N VAL A 14 -2.57 -2.34 -3.04
CA VAL A 14 -1.43 -1.76 -2.33
C VAL A 14 -1.86 -0.51 -1.54
N MET A 15 -2.61 0.40 -2.15
CA MET A 15 -3.12 1.58 -1.46
C MET A 15 -4.04 1.21 -0.29
N ASP A 16 -4.91 0.20 -0.42
CA ASP A 16 -5.74 -0.24 0.72
C ASP A 16 -4.88 -0.70 1.91
N ASN A 17 -3.77 -1.39 1.64
CA ASN A 17 -2.85 -1.85 2.68
C ASN A 17 -2.10 -0.71 3.38
N MET A 18 -1.78 0.36 2.64
CA MET A 18 -1.20 1.59 3.20
C MET A 18 -2.18 2.29 4.16
N TRP A 19 -3.45 2.38 3.76
CA TRP A 19 -4.48 3.15 4.47
C TRP A 19 -5.33 2.35 5.46
N LEU A 20 -5.07 1.05 5.63
CA LEU A 20 -5.86 0.17 6.49
C LEU A 20 -5.99 0.73 7.91
N GLY A 21 -7.24 0.94 8.38
CA GLY A 21 -7.56 1.49 9.69
C GLY A 21 -7.56 3.02 9.77
N ARG A 22 -7.16 3.73 8.72
CA ARG A 22 -7.06 5.20 8.65
C ARG A 22 -7.44 5.75 7.27
N TYR A 23 -8.45 5.17 6.65
CA TYR A 23 -8.89 5.58 5.31
C TYR A 23 -9.27 7.06 5.29
N PRO A 24 -8.71 7.87 4.38
CA PRO A 24 -9.15 9.25 4.23
C PRO A 24 -10.60 9.26 3.72
N THR A 25 -11.37 10.24 4.17
CA THR A 25 -12.79 10.38 3.81
C THR A 25 -13.06 11.69 3.08
N LYS A 26 -14.06 11.66 2.21
CA LYS A 26 -14.65 12.80 1.52
C LYS A 26 -16.16 12.78 1.77
N GLY A 27 -16.58 13.45 2.85
CA GLY A 27 -17.94 13.36 3.37
C GLY A 27 -18.22 11.98 3.96
N MET A 28 -19.27 11.30 3.49
CA MET A 28 -19.66 9.97 3.96
C MET A 28 -18.92 8.81 3.27
N PHE A 29 -18.08 9.10 2.28
CA PHE A 29 -17.39 8.09 1.48
C PHE A 29 -15.87 8.13 1.68
N VAL A 30 -15.21 7.01 1.40
CA VAL A 30 -13.74 6.93 1.35
C VAL A 30 -13.24 7.71 0.13
N ASP A 31 -12.22 8.54 0.33
CA ASP A 31 -11.58 9.32 -0.72
C ASP A 31 -10.49 8.50 -1.42
N GLN A 32 -10.90 7.66 -2.38
CA GLN A 32 -9.97 6.83 -3.13
C GLN A 32 -8.99 7.63 -3.99
N ASP A 33 -9.39 8.80 -4.49
CA ASP A 33 -8.53 9.67 -5.28
C ASP A 33 -7.39 10.23 -4.43
N LYS A 34 -7.70 10.61 -3.17
CA LYS A 34 -6.69 11.01 -2.19
C LYS A 34 -5.75 9.85 -1.84
N MET A 35 -6.31 8.66 -1.55
CA MET A 35 -5.50 7.46 -1.27
C MET A 35 -4.50 7.19 -2.39
N TYR A 36 -4.97 7.19 -3.64
CA TYR A 36 -4.12 6.93 -4.80
C TYR A 36 -3.02 7.97 -4.94
N ARG A 37 -3.38 9.26 -4.90
CA ARG A 37 -2.42 10.36 -5.08
C ARG A 37 -1.34 10.36 -4.01
N GLU A 38 -1.71 10.17 -2.74
CA GLU A 38 -0.77 10.19 -1.63
C GLU A 38 0.11 8.93 -1.61
N THR A 39 -0.45 7.74 -1.90
CA THR A 39 0.37 6.54 -2.05
C THR A 39 1.33 6.65 -3.23
N LYS A 40 0.89 7.22 -4.36
CA LYS A 40 1.76 7.42 -5.52
C LYS A 40 2.90 8.40 -5.21
N ALA A 41 2.62 9.49 -4.49
CA ALA A 41 3.65 10.43 -4.06
C ALA A 41 4.71 9.78 -3.15
N ILE A 42 4.30 8.96 -2.18
CA ILE A 42 5.23 8.21 -1.32
C ILE A 42 6.09 7.25 -2.16
N PHE A 43 5.48 6.57 -3.13
CA PHE A 43 6.19 5.62 -3.98
C PHE A 43 7.18 6.32 -4.90
N ASP A 44 6.82 7.48 -5.46
CA ASP A 44 7.72 8.28 -6.29
C ASP A 44 8.91 8.83 -5.47
N GLU A 45 8.71 9.18 -4.19
CA GLU A 45 9.79 9.60 -3.29
C GLU A 45 10.76 8.45 -2.94
N LEU A 46 10.23 7.23 -2.85
CA LEU A 46 11.00 6.01 -2.54
C LEU A 46 11.53 5.27 -3.77
N ASP A 47 11.31 5.78 -4.98
CA ASP A 47 11.63 5.12 -6.25
C ASP A 47 11.01 3.70 -6.36
N ILE A 48 9.78 3.55 -5.86
CA ILE A 48 9.01 2.30 -5.89
C ILE A 48 8.13 2.29 -7.15
N ASP A 49 8.52 1.48 -8.14
CA ASP A 49 7.72 1.25 -9.36
C ASP A 49 6.66 0.15 -9.16
N ILE A 50 5.62 0.47 -8.39
CA ILE A 50 4.45 -0.39 -8.17
C ILE A 50 3.19 0.45 -8.34
N ASP A 51 2.20 -0.03 -9.11
CA ASP A 51 0.89 0.63 -9.18
C ASP A 51 0.17 0.51 -7.82
N PRO A 52 -0.20 1.63 -7.17
CA PRO A 52 -0.97 1.61 -5.92
C PRO A 52 -2.30 0.83 -6.03
N ARG A 53 -2.85 0.64 -7.23
CA ARG A 53 -4.07 -0.14 -7.47
C ARG A 53 -3.83 -1.63 -7.67
N ALA A 54 -2.58 -2.07 -7.83
CA ALA A 54 -2.25 -3.49 -7.96
C ALA A 54 -2.70 -4.26 -6.72
N ARG A 55 -3.14 -5.50 -6.89
CA ARG A 55 -3.47 -6.37 -5.75
C ARG A 55 -2.17 -6.85 -5.11
N VAL A 56 -2.06 -6.79 -3.79
CA VAL A 56 -0.83 -7.21 -3.10
C VAL A 56 -0.47 -8.66 -3.41
N GLY A 57 -1.46 -9.55 -3.49
CA GLY A 57 -1.23 -10.96 -3.81
C GLY A 57 -0.64 -11.25 -5.19
N THR A 58 -0.55 -10.26 -6.10
CA THR A 58 0.11 -10.43 -7.40
C THR A 58 1.57 -9.94 -7.41
N LEU A 59 2.06 -9.41 -6.30
CA LEU A 59 3.41 -8.87 -6.18
C LEU A 59 4.42 -9.96 -5.81
N SER A 60 5.69 -9.74 -6.15
CA SER A 60 6.78 -10.55 -5.63
C SER A 60 6.97 -10.32 -4.13
N VAL A 61 7.62 -11.26 -3.44
CA VAL A 61 7.92 -11.12 -2.00
C VAL A 61 8.75 -9.84 -1.73
N SER A 62 9.73 -9.54 -2.58
CA SER A 62 10.53 -8.32 -2.46
C SER A 62 9.69 -7.06 -2.63
N GLN A 63 8.73 -7.04 -3.54
CA GLN A 63 7.78 -5.93 -3.69
C GLN A 63 6.88 -5.76 -2.47
N MET A 64 6.41 -6.88 -1.88
CA MET A 64 5.64 -6.83 -0.63
C MET A 64 6.46 -6.25 0.53
N GLN A 65 7.73 -6.63 0.66
CA GLN A 65 8.62 -6.07 1.67
C GLN A 65 8.85 -4.55 1.49
N MET A 66 9.01 -4.08 0.25
CA MET A 66 9.12 -2.63 -0.01
C MET A 66 7.88 -1.88 0.45
N ILE A 67 6.68 -2.46 0.29
CA ILE A 67 5.43 -1.85 0.77
C ILE A 67 5.40 -1.79 2.30
N GLU A 68 5.85 -2.83 3.00
CA GLU A 68 5.93 -2.80 4.46
C GLU A 68 6.89 -1.71 4.95
N ILE A 69 8.04 -1.57 4.31
CA ILE A 69 9.00 -0.49 4.61
C ILE A 69 8.35 0.88 4.36
N ALA A 70 7.74 1.08 3.19
CA ALA A 70 7.06 2.33 2.86
C ALA A 70 5.99 2.70 3.90
N LYS A 71 5.20 1.72 4.35
CA LYS A 71 4.22 1.90 5.41
C LYS A 71 4.89 2.31 6.73
N SER A 72 5.95 1.63 7.16
CA SER A 72 6.63 1.96 8.42
C SER A 72 7.30 3.33 8.43
N VAL A 73 7.79 3.81 7.29
CA VAL A 73 8.52 5.09 7.21
C VAL A 73 7.57 6.29 7.15
N PHE A 74 6.46 6.18 6.43
CA PHE A 74 5.58 7.33 6.15
C PHE A 74 4.31 7.39 6.99
N LEU A 75 4.02 6.34 7.76
CA LEU A 75 2.64 5.98 8.05
C LEU A 75 2.48 5.25 9.40
#